data_AF-A0AAU3PKJ4-F1
#
_entry.id   AF-A0AAU3PKJ4-F1
#
_cell.length_a   1.000
_cell.length_b   1.000
_cell.length_c   1.000
_cell.angle_alpha   90.00
_cell.angle_beta   90.00
_cell.angle_gamma   90.00
#
_symmetry.space_group_name_H-M   'P 1'
#
loop_
_entity.id
_entity.type
_entity.pdbx_description
1 polymer ?
#
loop_
_entity_poly.entity_id
_entity_poly.type
_entity_poly.pdbx_seq_one_letter_code
_entity_poly.pdbx_strand_id
1 'polypeptide(L)'
;MAVRHGRSSPTTATAYAPQHPDQSRAEAMADLAHRRSMRSPVLAVVADERFNRYGPDVTGEQRDALLDGTLEVYGVGILRVIAAPHPRRGQFYADTATFTWSPIAPSSLEGIYTSAAPKSLAAYAPQL
;
A
#
# COMPACT_ATOMS: atom_id res chain seq x y z
N MET A 1 32.74 -33.33 36.31
CA MET A 1 33.36 -32.23 35.53
C MET A 1 33.49 -32.73 34.09
N ALA A 2 32.91 -32.20 33.02
CA ALA A 2 31.79 -31.28 32.79
C ALA A 2 31.27 -31.64 31.38
N VAL A 3 29.96 -31.80 31.21
CA VAL A 3 29.31 -32.03 29.92
C VAL A 3 29.23 -30.69 29.19
N ARG A 4 29.71 -30.60 27.94
CA ARG A 4 29.45 -29.44 27.07
C ARG A 4 28.85 -29.90 25.76
N HIS A 5 27.51 -29.92 25.73
CA HIS A 5 26.74 -29.77 24.51
C HIS A 5 26.92 -28.34 24.00
N GLY A 6 27.69 -28.19 22.93
CA GLY A 6 27.76 -26.95 22.16
C GLY A 6 26.50 -26.82 21.31
N ARG A 7 25.54 -26.04 21.81
CA ARG A 7 24.31 -25.62 21.14
C ARG A 7 24.56 -25.20 19.69
N SER A 8 23.80 -25.81 18.79
CA SER A 8 23.36 -25.21 17.53
C SER A 8 22.93 -23.77 17.76
N SER A 9 23.49 -22.82 17.01
CA SER A 9 22.94 -21.46 16.95
C SER A 9 21.83 -21.46 15.89
N PRO A 10 20.55 -21.25 16.25
CA PRO A 10 19.52 -21.01 15.27
C PRO A 10 19.51 -19.53 14.87
N THR A 11 19.47 -19.33 13.56
CA THR A 11 18.65 -18.32 12.87
C THR A 11 18.93 -16.87 13.26
N THR A 12 19.63 -16.16 12.37
CA THR A 12 19.38 -14.74 12.12
C THR A 12 17.91 -14.60 11.74
N ALA A 13 17.05 -14.46 12.74
CA ALA A 13 15.73 -13.90 12.56
C ALA A 13 16.00 -12.42 12.25
N THR A 14 16.24 -12.12 10.98
CA THR A 14 15.89 -10.81 10.44
C THR A 14 14.41 -10.67 10.76
N ALA A 15 14.12 -9.92 11.82
CA ALA A 15 12.83 -9.34 12.05
C ALA A 15 12.51 -8.54 10.78
N TYR A 16 11.84 -9.18 9.82
CA TYR A 16 11.10 -8.45 8.82
C TYR A 16 10.08 -7.65 9.61
N ALA A 17 10.29 -6.34 9.61
CA ALA A 17 9.36 -5.33 10.09
C ALA A 17 7.93 -5.73 9.72
N PRO A 18 6.92 -5.35 10.51
CA PRO A 18 5.52 -5.59 10.15
C PRO A 18 5.32 -5.09 8.73
N GLN A 19 5.19 -6.02 7.79
CA GLN A 19 4.75 -5.69 6.45
C GLN A 19 3.34 -5.19 6.67
N HIS A 20 3.14 -3.88 6.56
CA HIS A 20 1.81 -3.33 6.43
C HIS A 20 1.23 -4.04 5.19
N PRO A 21 0.28 -4.97 5.35
CA PRO A 21 -0.18 -5.78 4.21
C PRO A 21 -0.72 -4.91 3.07
N ASP A 22 -1.11 -3.67 3.37
CA ASP A 22 -1.51 -2.67 2.40
C ASP A 22 -0.34 -2.12 1.57
N GLN A 23 0.86 -2.01 2.17
CA GLN A 23 2.10 -1.72 1.45
C GLN A 23 2.38 -2.81 0.40
N SER A 24 2.08 -4.08 0.69
CA SER A 24 2.21 -5.15 -0.30
C SER A 24 1.24 -4.99 -1.47
N ARG A 25 0.04 -4.45 -1.27
CA ARG A 25 -0.90 -4.14 -2.36
C ARG A 25 -0.45 -2.93 -3.17
N ALA A 26 0.10 -1.91 -2.53
CA ALA A 26 0.75 -0.79 -3.20
C ALA A 26 1.97 -1.24 -4.04
N GLU A 27 2.76 -2.18 -3.53
CA GLU A 27 3.86 -2.82 -4.27
C GLU A 27 3.33 -3.65 -5.46
N ALA A 28 2.23 -4.38 -5.31
CA ALA A 28 1.58 -5.06 -6.42
C ALA A 28 1.09 -4.08 -7.52
N MET A 29 0.62 -2.89 -7.13
CA MET A 29 0.30 -1.81 -8.08
C MET A 29 1.56 -1.21 -8.73
N ALA A 30 2.68 -1.14 -8.00
CA ALA A 30 3.97 -0.77 -8.58
C ALA A 30 4.40 -1.77 -9.67
N ASP A 31 4.30 -3.07 -9.39
CA ASP A 31 4.55 -4.11 -10.38
C ASP A 31 3.61 -4.03 -11.59
N LEU A 32 2.33 -3.68 -11.35
CA LEU A 32 1.36 -3.46 -12.42
C LEU A 32 1.73 -2.22 -13.28
N ALA A 33 2.13 -1.11 -12.65
CA ALA A 33 2.59 0.10 -13.34
C ALA A 33 3.80 -0.19 -14.23
N HIS A 34 4.74 -0.99 -13.71
CA HIS A 34 5.90 -1.46 -14.46
C HIS A 34 5.50 -2.34 -15.65
N ARG A 35 4.62 -3.33 -15.45
CA ARG A 35 4.10 -4.19 -16.54
C ARG A 35 3.34 -3.41 -17.61
N ARG A 36 2.64 -2.34 -17.22
CA ARG A 36 2.00 -1.39 -18.14
C ARG A 36 2.97 -0.43 -18.81
N SER A 37 4.28 -0.61 -18.61
CA SER A 37 5.35 0.20 -19.22
C SER A 37 5.21 1.71 -18.95
N MET A 38 4.65 2.06 -17.79
CA MET A 38 4.60 3.45 -17.35
C MET A 38 6.03 3.98 -17.14
N ARG A 39 6.24 5.29 -17.33
CA ARG A 39 7.59 5.89 -17.30
C ARG A 39 7.73 7.11 -16.40
N SER A 40 6.61 7.59 -15.88
CA SER A 40 6.53 8.73 -14.98
C SER A 40 5.95 8.28 -13.65
N PRO A 41 6.19 9.02 -12.55
CA PRO A 41 5.44 8.81 -11.31
C PRO A 41 3.94 8.81 -11.58
N VAL A 42 3.22 7.93 -10.90
CA VAL A 42 1.77 7.79 -11.01
C VAL A 42 1.16 7.68 -9.63
N LEU A 43 -0.09 8.06 -9.51
CA LEU A 43 -0.84 7.94 -8.27
C LEU A 43 -1.46 6.54 -8.22
N ALA A 44 -1.35 5.88 -7.08
CA ALA A 44 -2.02 4.62 -6.80
C ALA A 44 -3.09 4.83 -5.74
N VAL A 45 -4.26 4.28 -6.03
CA VAL A 45 -5.32 4.03 -5.06
C VAL A 45 -5.37 2.53 -4.86
N VAL A 46 -5.29 2.05 -3.62
CA VAL A 46 -5.34 0.63 -3.27
C VAL A 46 -6.38 0.37 -2.21
N ALA A 47 -7.22 -0.64 -2.40
CA ALA A 47 -8.24 -1.01 -1.41
C ALA A 47 -7.58 -1.74 -0.23
N ASP A 48 -7.91 -1.32 0.98
CA ASP A 48 -7.56 -2.03 2.22
C ASP A 48 -8.68 -3.04 2.53
N GLU A 49 -8.51 -4.25 2.00
CA GLU A 49 -9.44 -5.37 2.16
C GLU A 49 -9.39 -6.02 3.55
N ARG A 50 -8.41 -5.69 4.39
CA ARG A 50 -8.17 -6.45 5.63
C ARG A 50 -8.91 -5.92 6.84
N PHE A 51 -9.74 -4.89 6.67
CA PHE A 51 -10.66 -4.44 7.72
C PHE A 51 -10.00 -4.12 9.06
N ASN A 52 -8.66 -4.02 9.17
CA ASN A 52 -7.98 -3.77 10.44
C ASN A 52 -8.07 -2.30 10.87
N ARG A 53 -9.04 -1.58 10.30
CA ARG A 53 -9.07 -0.13 10.13
C ARG A 53 -10.46 0.47 10.28
N TYR A 54 -11.40 -0.24 10.89
CA TYR A 54 -12.42 0.49 11.65
C TYR A 54 -11.79 0.88 12.96
N GLY A 55 -11.16 2.06 12.96
CA GLY A 55 -11.03 2.82 14.18
C GLY A 55 -12.43 3.03 14.78
N PRO A 56 -12.52 3.34 16.09
CA PRO A 56 -13.80 3.53 16.79
C PRO A 56 -14.69 4.65 16.20
N ASP A 57 -14.22 5.40 15.20
CA ASP A 57 -14.80 6.65 14.70
C ASP A 57 -15.64 6.52 13.41
N VAL A 58 -15.92 5.31 12.91
CA VAL A 58 -16.85 5.14 11.78
C VAL A 58 -18.30 5.17 12.26
N THR A 59 -19.17 5.88 11.54
CA THR A 59 -20.60 5.89 11.87
C THR A 59 -21.23 4.53 11.61
N GLY A 60 -22.37 4.24 12.25
CA GLY A 60 -23.12 3.01 12.01
C GLY A 60 -23.47 2.83 10.53
N GLU A 61 -23.91 3.92 9.88
CA GLU A 61 -24.22 3.93 8.45
C GLU A 61 -23.00 3.61 7.58
N GLN A 62 -21.83 4.18 7.88
CA GLN A 62 -20.60 3.86 7.16
C GLN A 62 -20.22 2.40 7.33
N ARG A 63 -20.36 1.86 8.54
CA ARG A 63 -20.07 0.46 8.81
C ARG A 63 -20.98 -0.46 7.99
N ASP A 64 -22.27 -0.17 7.94
CA ASP A 64 -23.23 -0.96 7.16
C ASP A 64 -22.92 -0.86 5.65
N ALA A 65 -22.57 0.33 5.17
CA ALA A 65 -22.15 0.58 3.78
C ALA A 65 -20.78 -0.05 3.42
N LEU A 66 -19.93 -0.31 4.41
CA LEU A 66 -18.69 -1.06 4.20
C LEU A 66 -18.95 -2.57 4.18
N LEU A 67 -19.91 -3.04 4.97
CA LEU A 67 -20.33 -4.45 4.99
C LEU A 67 -21.12 -4.84 3.74
N ASP A 68 -21.90 -3.93 3.18
CA ASP A 68 -22.63 -4.14 1.92
C ASP A 68 -21.75 -3.96 0.66
N GLY A 69 -20.52 -3.46 0.83
CA GLY A 69 -19.53 -3.26 -0.24
C GLY A 69 -19.76 -2.00 -1.09
N THR A 70 -20.62 -1.08 -0.67
CA THR A 70 -20.82 0.22 -1.35
C THR A 70 -19.70 1.21 -1.03
N LEU A 71 -19.06 1.07 0.14
CA LEU A 71 -17.86 1.80 0.53
C LEU A 71 -16.66 0.85 0.66
N GLU A 72 -15.48 1.40 0.45
CA GLU A 72 -14.20 0.74 0.71
C GLU A 72 -13.25 1.70 1.42
N VAL A 73 -12.30 1.12 2.13
CA VAL A 73 -11.20 1.86 2.73
C VAL A 73 -10.01 1.83 1.78
N TYR A 74 -9.34 2.95 1.59
CA TYR A 74 -8.26 3.07 0.62
C TYR A 74 -6.91 3.43 1.25
N GLY A 75 -5.85 3.22 0.48
CA GLY A 75 -4.61 3.97 0.54
C GLY A 75 -4.42 4.76 -0.74
N VAL A 76 -3.98 6.00 -0.61
CA VAL A 76 -3.74 6.89 -1.75
C VAL A 76 -2.32 7.42 -1.65
N GLY A 77 -1.49 7.17 -2.66
CA GLY A 77 -0.08 7.56 -2.65
C GLY A 77 0.58 7.53 -4.02
N ILE A 78 1.88 7.79 -4.07
CA ILE A 78 2.66 7.84 -5.32
C ILE A 78 3.41 6.54 -5.53
N LEU A 79 3.34 6.00 -6.74
CA LEU A 79 4.28 5.01 -7.26
C LEU A 79 5.38 5.75 -8.01
N ARG A 80 6.61 5.63 -7.53
CA ARG A 80 7.77 6.28 -8.13
C ARG A 80 8.56 5.30 -8.99
N VAL A 81 9.11 5.83 -10.08
CA VAL A 81 10.07 5.09 -10.90
C VAL A 81 11.44 5.15 -10.24
N ILE A 82 12.09 4.00 -10.12
CA ILE A 82 13.49 3.93 -9.70
C ILE A 82 14.35 4.62 -10.76
N ALA A 83 15.00 5.71 -10.35
CA ALA A 83 15.90 6.48 -11.20
C ALA A 83 17.30 5.84 -11.31
N ALA A 84 18.06 6.25 -12.32
CA ALA A 84 19.48 5.93 -12.41
C ALA A 84 20.25 6.49 -11.19
N PRO A 85 21.34 5.85 -10.74
CA PRO A 85 22.06 4.73 -11.36
C PRO A 85 21.64 3.32 -10.89
N HIS A 86 20.46 3.16 -10.28
CA HIS A 86 20.07 1.89 -9.67
C HIS A 86 19.89 0.74 -10.69
N PRO A 87 20.31 -0.50 -10.40
CA PRO A 87 20.18 -1.64 -11.34
C PRO A 87 18.73 -1.99 -11.71
N ARG A 88 17.77 -1.63 -10.85
CA ARG A 88 16.31 -1.78 -11.09
C ARG A 88 15.67 -0.58 -11.79
N ARG A 89 16.46 0.28 -12.45
CA ARG A 89 15.95 1.48 -13.13
C ARG A 89 14.75 1.15 -14.01
N GLY A 90 13.69 1.95 -13.90
CA GLY A 90 12.44 1.76 -14.65
C GLY A 90 11.42 0.85 -13.97
N GLN A 91 11.79 0.14 -12.90
CA GLN A 91 10.82 -0.47 -12.00
C GLN A 91 10.15 0.60 -11.14
N PHE A 92 8.93 0.31 -10.70
CA PHE A 92 8.22 1.17 -9.77
C PHE A 92 8.36 0.65 -8.35
N TYR A 93 8.21 1.53 -7.39
CA TYR A 93 8.00 1.19 -5.98
C TYR A 93 6.93 2.10 -5.40
N ALA A 94 6.23 1.61 -4.38
CA ALA A 94 5.33 2.44 -3.58
C ALA A 94 6.17 3.38 -2.71
N ASP A 95 6.03 4.70 -2.89
CA ASP A 95 6.66 5.67 -2.02
C ASP A 95 5.83 5.78 -0.73
N THR A 96 6.16 4.95 0.26
CA THR A 96 5.42 4.81 1.50
C THR A 96 5.25 6.11 2.28
N ALA A 97 6.17 7.07 2.11
CA ALA A 97 6.07 8.39 2.74
C ALA A 97 4.92 9.24 2.19
N THR A 98 4.40 8.90 1.01
CA THR A 98 3.31 9.65 0.34
C THR A 98 1.94 9.00 0.53
N PHE A 99 1.88 7.79 1.08
CA PHE A 99 0.62 7.08 1.24
C PHE A 99 -0.18 7.62 2.41
N THR A 100 -1.35 8.18 2.10
CA THR A 100 -2.41 8.44 3.08
C THR A 100 -3.33 7.24 3.13
N TRP A 101 -3.42 6.66 4.32
CA TRP A 101 -4.24 5.48 4.61
C TRP A 101 -5.52 5.88 5.34
N SER A 102 -6.52 5.02 5.26
CA SER A 102 -7.83 5.13 5.90
C SER A 102 -8.90 6.05 5.29
N PRO A 103 -8.74 6.68 4.09
CA PRO A 103 -9.90 7.33 3.48
C PRO A 103 -10.99 6.31 3.12
N ILE A 104 -12.22 6.63 3.48
CA ILE A 104 -13.42 5.88 3.12
C ILE A 104 -14.08 6.57 1.94
N ALA A 105 -14.32 5.82 0.87
CA ALA A 105 -14.93 6.34 -0.35
C ALA A 105 -15.81 5.26 -1.00
N PRO A 106 -16.62 5.61 -2.02
CA PRO A 106 -17.33 4.61 -2.82
C PRO A 106 -16.37 3.52 -3.29
N SER A 107 -16.86 2.27 -3.34
CA SER A 107 -16.06 1.14 -3.78
C SER A 107 -15.64 1.25 -5.25
N SER A 108 -14.74 0.37 -5.69
CA SER A 108 -14.23 0.30 -7.08
C SER A 108 -13.39 1.50 -7.53
N LEU A 109 -12.76 2.21 -6.61
CA LEU A 109 -11.81 3.30 -6.91
C LEU A 109 -10.34 2.85 -6.92
N GLU A 110 -10.08 1.57 -6.67
CA GLU A 110 -8.73 1.01 -6.77
C GLU A 110 -8.18 1.12 -8.19
N GLY A 111 -6.95 1.60 -8.32
CA GLY A 111 -6.29 1.70 -9.62
C GLY A 111 -5.07 2.60 -9.65
N ILE A 112 -4.55 2.78 -10.86
CA ILE A 112 -3.41 3.66 -11.15
C ILE A 112 -3.92 4.85 -11.96
N TYR A 113 -3.57 6.05 -11.51
CA TYR A 113 -4.00 7.33 -12.04
C TYR A 113 -2.79 8.17 -12.46
N THR A 114 -2.79 8.70 -13.67
CA THR A 114 -1.63 9.40 -14.25
C THR A 114 -1.68 10.92 -14.08
N SER A 115 -2.78 11.47 -13.55
CA SER A 115 -2.96 12.93 -13.46
C SER A 115 -3.55 13.37 -12.11
N ALA A 116 -4.61 12.71 -11.66
CA ALA A 116 -5.24 13.02 -10.37
C ALA A 116 -5.97 11.80 -9.83
N ALA A 117 -6.09 11.72 -8.50
CA ALA A 117 -6.94 10.73 -7.84
C ALA A 117 -8.43 10.96 -8.16
N PRO A 118 -9.27 9.94 -7.97
CA PRO A 118 -10.72 10.09 -8.00
C PRO A 118 -11.20 11.23 -7.09
N LYS A 119 -12.28 11.91 -7.48
CA LYS A 119 -12.78 13.11 -6.76
C LYS A 119 -13.03 12.87 -5.27
N SER A 120 -13.55 11.70 -4.90
CA SER A 120 -13.79 11.28 -3.51
C SER A 120 -12.51 11.09 -2.69
N LEU A 121 -11.36 10.91 -3.35
CA LEU A 121 -10.06 10.66 -2.74
C LEU A 121 -9.07 11.81 -2.97
N ALA A 122 -9.41 12.81 -3.79
CA ALA A 122 -8.54 13.91 -4.18
C ALA A 122 -8.00 14.74 -2.99
N ALA A 123 -8.76 14.85 -1.89
CA ALA A 123 -8.31 15.56 -0.70
C ALA A 123 -7.17 14.84 0.05
N TYR A 124 -7.02 13.53 -0.15
CA TYR A 124 -6.00 12.68 0.49
C TYR A 124 -4.83 12.37 -0.44
N ALA A 125 -4.98 12.77 -1.71
CA ALA A 125 -4.02 12.49 -2.76
C ALA A 125 -2.81 13.41 -2.66
N PRO A 126 -1.58 12.88 -2.61
CA PRO A 126 -0.40 13.69 -2.80
C PRO A 126 -0.38 14.26 -4.23
N GLN A 127 0.30 15.40 -4.41
CA GLN A 127 0.53 15.97 -5.73
C GLN A 127 1.62 15.17 -6.46
N LEU A 128 1.37 14.85 -7.74
CA LEU A 128 2.29 14.14 -8.62
C LEU A 128 3.43 15.02 -9.12
#